data_AF-A0A0J1CIM8-F1
#
_entry.id   AF-A0A0J1CIM8-F1
#
_cell.length_a   1.000
_cell.length_b   1.000
_cell.length_c   1.000
_cell.angle_alpha   90.00
_cell.angle_beta   90.00
_cell.angle_gamma   90.00
#
_symmetry.space_group_name_H-M   'P 1'
#
loop_
_entity.id
_entity.type
_entity.pdbx_description
1 polymer ?
#
loop_
_entity_poly.entity_id
_entity_poly.type
_entity_poly.pdbx_seq_one_letter_code
_entity_poly.pdbx_strand_id
1 'polypeptide(L)'
;MMKLAFDTGGTFTDFAMASDDGTILLHKVLSTPDDPARAVLQGIDELLARVHAGNGQASAPQILGATTVVTNAVLERRGVETAFITTDGFQDMLRIRTEGRYDLYDLKIQYPEPLVPRNLCFGAHERITADGEIITPLDEDKVRAIAAHLREAGIRSVAVCLLHAYKYPQHEQRIGELFASVAGDISVSLSSSVCPEVREFDRASTTVANAYTQPLMVRHVDHLERELSKRGVTGQLLWMTSSGGVVPSSTAARVPVRLIESGPAAGAVAAADYARTAGEHSVLSFDMGGTTAKLCLIPNGQPMIANELEVARYERFRKGSGFPLKIQSIHMIEIGAGGGS
;
A
#
# COMPACT_ATOMS: atom_id res chain seq x y z
N MET A 1 20.25 -18.87 -9.23
CA MET A 1 20.26 -17.43 -8.89
C MET A 1 19.92 -17.24 -7.42
N MET A 2 20.87 -16.67 -6.68
CA MET A 2 20.72 -16.33 -5.27
C MET A 2 19.58 -15.33 -5.04
N LYS A 3 18.81 -15.52 -3.97
CA LYS A 3 17.69 -14.65 -3.59
C LYS A 3 17.88 -14.12 -2.18
N LEU A 4 17.67 -12.84 -1.99
CA LEU A 4 17.65 -12.19 -0.69
C LEU A 4 16.27 -11.59 -0.47
N ALA A 5 15.59 -12.02 0.58
CA ALA A 5 14.33 -11.46 1.03
C ALA A 5 14.53 -10.67 2.32
N PHE A 6 13.81 -9.56 2.46
CA PHE A 6 13.69 -8.83 3.72
C PHE A 6 12.24 -8.49 4.04
N ASP A 7 11.89 -8.45 5.31
CA ASP A 7 10.63 -7.91 5.80
C ASP A 7 10.91 -6.84 6.86
N THR A 8 10.42 -5.64 6.61
CA THR A 8 10.57 -4.51 7.55
C THR A 8 9.40 -4.50 8.52
N GLY A 9 9.61 -5.06 9.71
CA GLY A 9 8.69 -4.99 10.83
C GLY A 9 8.82 -3.72 11.69
N GLY A 10 8.06 -3.67 12.78
CA GLY A 10 8.12 -2.56 13.74
C GLY A 10 9.30 -2.63 14.73
N THR A 11 9.69 -3.84 15.14
CA THR A 11 10.78 -4.06 16.11
C THR A 11 12.07 -4.52 15.43
N PHE A 12 11.95 -5.44 14.49
CA PHE A 12 13.07 -6.00 13.76
C PHE A 12 12.81 -5.99 12.27
N THR A 13 13.90 -5.90 11.50
CA THR A 13 13.92 -6.21 10.08
C THR A 13 14.52 -7.60 9.93
N ASP A 14 13.73 -8.50 9.36
CA ASP A 14 14.09 -9.91 9.20
C ASP A 14 14.58 -10.15 7.77
N PHE A 15 15.56 -11.05 7.62
CA PHE A 15 16.15 -11.39 6.33
C PHE A 15 16.26 -12.89 6.15
N ALA A 16 16.04 -13.34 4.92
CA ALA A 16 16.30 -14.72 4.50
C ALA A 16 17.01 -14.70 3.15
N MET A 17 18.10 -15.46 3.04
CA MET A 17 18.92 -15.52 1.84
C MET A 17 19.06 -16.96 1.40
N ALA A 18 18.56 -17.27 0.21
CA ALA A 18 18.60 -18.60 -0.38
C ALA A 18 19.67 -18.66 -1.47
N SER A 19 20.60 -19.59 -1.31
CA SER A 19 21.65 -19.91 -2.27
C SER A 19 21.21 -21.01 -3.23
N ASP A 20 21.91 -21.16 -4.35
CA ASP A 20 21.57 -22.12 -5.41
C ASP A 20 21.75 -23.58 -5.01
N ASP A 21 22.59 -23.83 -4.00
CA ASP A 21 22.82 -25.13 -3.38
C ASP A 21 21.73 -25.50 -2.35
N GLY A 22 20.72 -24.64 -2.15
CA GLY A 22 19.66 -24.82 -1.17
C GLY A 22 19.99 -24.31 0.23
N THR A 23 21.18 -23.74 0.44
CA THR A 23 21.55 -23.15 1.74
C THR A 23 20.70 -21.91 2.02
N ILE A 24 20.07 -21.89 3.20
CA ILE A 24 19.30 -20.74 3.70
C ILE A 24 20.09 -20.08 4.83
N LEU A 25 20.37 -18.79 4.68
CA LEU A 25 20.96 -17.95 5.71
C LEU A 25 19.89 -16.98 6.23
N LEU A 26 19.68 -17.03 7.54
CA LEU A 26 18.77 -16.13 8.24
C LEU A 26 19.58 -15.02 8.92
N HIS A 27 19.01 -13.82 8.94
CA HIS A 27 19.60 -12.70 9.64
C HIS A 27 18.53 -11.75 10.16
N LYS A 28 18.87 -10.99 11.19
CA LYS A 28 17.93 -10.13 11.91
C LYS A 28 18.66 -8.92 12.45
N VAL A 29 18.11 -7.74 12.19
CA VAL A 29 18.63 -6.48 12.72
C VAL A 29 17.50 -5.69 13.37
N LEU A 30 17.85 -4.76 14.26
CA LEU A 30 16.86 -3.84 14.84
C LEU A 30 16.30 -2.93 13.74
N SER A 31 14.98 -2.74 13.75
CA SER A 31 14.33 -1.78 12.84
C SER A 31 14.75 -0.36 13.20
N THR A 32 14.79 0.50 12.18
CA THR A 32 15.01 1.94 12.31
C THR A 32 13.74 2.68 11.87
N PRO A 33 12.76 2.93 12.79
CA PRO A 33 11.44 3.44 12.41
C PRO A 33 11.44 4.81 11.72
N ASP A 34 12.45 5.64 12.02
CA ASP A 34 12.67 6.95 11.40
C ASP A 34 13.23 6.84 9.98
N ASP A 35 13.95 5.76 9.67
CA ASP A 35 14.46 5.47 8.34
C ASP A 35 14.61 3.95 8.13
N PRO A 36 13.55 3.26 7.70
CA PRO A 36 13.55 1.81 7.53
C PRO A 36 14.59 1.30 6.52
N ALA A 37 15.03 2.14 5.59
CA ALA A 37 16.03 1.74 4.60
C ALA A 37 17.39 1.46 5.26
N ARG A 38 17.74 2.15 6.36
CA ARG A 38 19.01 1.89 7.07
C ARG A 38 19.09 0.46 7.60
N ALA A 39 18.05 -0.03 8.25
CA ALA A 39 18.00 -1.41 8.73
C ALA A 39 18.13 -2.41 7.57
N VAL A 40 17.43 -2.16 6.45
CA VAL A 40 17.53 -2.99 5.23
C VAL A 40 18.97 -3.03 4.71
N LEU A 41 19.59 -1.87 4.52
CA LEU A 41 20.95 -1.76 3.98
C LEU A 41 21.99 -2.37 4.91
N GLN A 42 21.86 -2.15 6.23
CA GLN A 42 22.72 -2.78 7.23
C GLN A 42 22.65 -4.30 7.14
N GLY A 43 21.45 -4.89 7.13
CA GLY A 43 21.29 -6.34 7.07
C GLY A 43 21.81 -6.94 5.76
N ILE A 44 21.65 -6.23 4.64
CA ILE A 44 22.23 -6.63 3.35
C ILE A 44 23.76 -6.59 3.41
N ASP A 45 24.36 -5.52 3.94
CA ASP A 45 25.81 -5.39 4.06
C ASP A 45 26.41 -6.52 4.93
N GLU A 46 25.77 -6.81 6.07
CA GLU A 46 26.18 -7.90 6.96
C GLU A 46 26.04 -9.29 6.31
N LEU A 47 24.96 -9.52 5.54
CA LEU A 47 24.76 -10.77 4.81
C LEU A 47 25.75 -10.96 3.66
N LEU A 48 25.99 -9.92 2.86
CA LEU A 48 26.96 -9.96 1.77
C LEU A 48 28.38 -10.18 2.28
N ALA A 49 28.75 -9.57 3.42
CA ALA A 49 30.04 -9.81 4.06
C ALA A 49 30.25 -11.27 4.45
N ARG A 50 29.21 -11.94 5.00
CA ARG A 50 29.27 -13.36 5.35
C ARG A 50 29.43 -14.26 4.13
N VAL A 51 28.79 -13.93 3.01
CA VAL A 51 28.88 -14.69 1.76
C VAL A 51 30.25 -14.53 1.12
N HIS A 52 30.75 -13.29 1.02
CA HIS A 52 32.07 -13.02 0.44
C HIS A 52 33.23 -13.63 1.25
N ALA A 53 33.06 -13.76 2.58
CA ALA A 53 34.04 -14.44 3.42
C ALA A 53 34.08 -15.97 3.18
N GLY A 54 33.01 -16.56 2.63
CA GLY A 54 32.89 -18.00 2.42
C GLY A 54 33.14 -18.47 0.99
N ASN A 55 32.75 -17.68 -0.03
CA ASN A 55 32.86 -18.03 -1.44
C ASN A 55 33.21 -16.79 -2.28
N GLY A 56 34.24 -16.88 -3.13
CA GLY A 56 34.64 -15.79 -4.03
C GLY A 56 33.50 -15.31 -4.94
N GLN A 57 33.48 -14.00 -5.20
CA GLN A 57 32.70 -13.25 -6.21
C GLN A 57 31.34 -13.87 -6.60
N ALA A 58 30.40 -13.88 -5.67
CA ALA A 58 29.02 -14.28 -5.93
C ALA A 58 28.31 -13.29 -6.84
N SER A 59 27.44 -13.79 -7.73
CA SER A 59 26.52 -12.96 -8.52
C SER A 59 25.56 -12.19 -7.61
N ALA A 60 25.23 -10.95 -7.97
CA ALA A 60 24.25 -10.15 -7.22
C ALA A 60 22.91 -10.90 -7.07
N PRO A 61 22.33 -10.95 -5.85
CA PRO A 61 21.07 -11.65 -5.63
C PRO A 61 19.88 -10.88 -6.22
N GLN A 62 18.82 -11.61 -6.58
CA GLN A 62 17.49 -11.01 -6.73
C GLN A 62 16.98 -10.61 -5.34
N ILE A 63 16.44 -9.40 -5.20
CA ILE A 63 15.97 -8.90 -3.91
C ILE A 63 14.44 -8.87 -3.86
N LEU A 64 13.88 -9.39 -2.78
CA LEU A 64 12.47 -9.35 -2.46
C LEU A 64 12.26 -8.56 -1.16
N GLY A 65 11.35 -7.59 -1.18
CA GLY A 65 11.04 -6.74 -0.02
C GLY A 65 9.58 -6.86 0.40
N ALA A 66 9.34 -6.97 1.69
CA ALA A 66 8.06 -6.69 2.32
C ALA A 66 8.24 -5.53 3.31
N THR A 67 7.17 -4.76 3.53
CA THR A 67 7.25 -3.57 4.36
C THR A 67 5.94 -3.25 5.08
N THR A 68 6.09 -2.82 6.33
CA THR A 68 4.99 -2.26 7.13
C THR A 68 4.85 -0.75 6.98
N VAL A 69 5.73 -0.08 6.20
CA VAL A 69 5.73 1.39 6.04
C VAL A 69 4.37 1.93 5.58
N VAL A 70 3.73 1.27 4.61
CA VAL A 70 2.43 1.72 4.08
C VAL A 70 1.33 1.52 5.12
N THR A 71 1.27 0.34 5.74
CA THR A 71 0.30 0.04 6.81
C THR A 71 0.42 1.05 7.96
N ASN A 72 1.63 1.26 8.47
CA ASN A 72 1.89 2.16 9.60
C ASN A 72 1.57 3.62 9.24
N ALA A 73 1.92 4.07 8.03
CA ALA A 73 1.60 5.42 7.58
C ALA A 73 0.09 5.71 7.62
N VAL A 74 -0.75 4.74 7.24
CA VAL A 74 -2.22 4.87 7.30
C VAL A 74 -2.73 4.79 8.74
N LEU A 75 -2.30 3.78 9.51
CA LEU A 75 -2.79 3.54 10.87
C LEU A 75 -2.42 4.68 11.83
N GLU A 76 -1.19 5.19 11.73
CA GLU A 76 -0.65 6.21 12.62
C GLU A 76 -0.81 7.63 12.06
N ARG A 77 -1.46 7.77 10.89
CA ARG A 77 -1.63 9.05 10.19
C ARG A 77 -0.31 9.79 9.96
N ARG A 78 0.72 9.05 9.57
CA ARG A 78 2.06 9.56 9.23
C ARG A 78 2.32 9.62 7.73
N GLY A 79 1.25 9.70 6.93
CA GLY A 79 1.33 9.91 5.49
C GLY A 79 1.72 11.34 5.11
N VAL A 80 1.67 11.61 3.81
CA VAL A 80 1.91 12.94 3.26
C VAL A 80 0.58 13.68 3.18
N GLU A 81 0.59 14.98 3.49
CA GLU A 81 -0.61 15.81 3.36
C GLU A 81 -1.15 15.75 1.92
N THR A 82 -2.42 15.34 1.82
CA THR A 82 -3.07 14.98 0.55
C THR A 82 -4.34 15.81 0.37
N ALA A 83 -4.54 16.31 -0.85
CA ALA A 83 -5.83 16.86 -1.27
C ALA A 83 -6.64 15.83 -2.07
N PHE A 84 -7.95 16.01 -2.09
CA PHE A 84 -8.89 15.16 -2.81
C PHE A 84 -9.66 15.96 -3.84
N ILE A 85 -9.66 15.52 -5.09
CA ILE A 85 -10.43 16.09 -6.18
C ILE A 85 -11.47 15.07 -6.63
N THR A 86 -12.72 15.49 -6.65
CA THR A 86 -13.85 14.68 -7.08
C THR A 86 -14.77 15.52 -7.96
N THR A 87 -15.72 14.88 -8.63
CA THR A 87 -16.80 15.58 -9.34
C THR A 87 -17.49 16.58 -8.42
N ASP A 88 -17.73 17.80 -8.92
CA ASP A 88 -18.37 18.87 -8.16
C ASP A 88 -19.71 18.43 -7.57
N GLY A 89 -19.95 18.80 -6.31
CA GLY A 89 -21.05 18.32 -5.49
C GLY A 89 -20.77 17.03 -4.69
N PHE A 90 -19.64 16.36 -4.90
CA PHE A 90 -19.27 15.12 -4.20
C PHE A 90 -18.11 15.28 -3.20
N GLN A 91 -17.71 16.51 -2.87
CA GLN A 91 -16.55 16.79 -2.01
C GLN A 91 -16.66 16.20 -0.59
N ASP A 92 -17.87 15.96 -0.12
CA ASP A 92 -18.17 15.38 1.20
C ASP A 92 -18.21 13.84 1.19
N MET A 93 -17.95 13.18 0.06
CA MET A 93 -18.05 11.71 -0.10
C MET A 93 -17.28 10.93 0.97
N LEU A 94 -16.05 11.32 1.30
CA LEU A 94 -15.23 10.61 2.29
C LEU A 94 -15.81 10.69 3.71
N ARG A 95 -16.55 11.75 4.03
CA ARG A 95 -17.19 11.96 5.33
C ARG A 95 -18.56 11.30 5.40
N ILE A 96 -19.34 11.42 4.33
CA ILE A 96 -20.69 10.85 4.23
C ILE A 96 -20.62 9.32 4.18
N ARG A 97 -19.60 8.76 3.54
CA ARG A 97 -19.40 7.31 3.36
C ARG A 97 -20.57 6.68 2.59
N THR A 98 -21.22 5.69 3.18
CA THR A 98 -22.39 4.99 2.65
C THR A 98 -23.50 5.00 3.69
N GLU A 99 -24.71 4.60 3.29
CA GLU A 99 -25.83 4.40 4.22
C GLU A 99 -25.61 3.24 5.21
N GLY A 100 -24.60 2.40 4.97
CA GLY A 100 -24.30 1.24 5.80
C GLY A 100 -23.78 1.63 7.18
N ARG A 101 -24.29 0.99 8.23
CA ARG A 101 -23.84 1.16 9.62
C ARG A 101 -23.27 -0.15 10.13
N TYR A 102 -22.05 -0.13 10.66
CA TYR A 102 -21.43 -1.34 11.22
C TYR A 102 -22.06 -1.79 12.54
N ASP A 103 -22.75 -0.88 13.23
CA ASP A 103 -23.64 -1.15 14.35
C ASP A 103 -24.99 -0.47 14.09
N LEU A 104 -26.03 -1.28 13.86
CA LEU A 104 -27.38 -0.79 13.54
C LEU A 104 -28.07 -0.15 14.76
N TYR A 105 -27.66 -0.52 15.97
CA TYR A 105 -28.34 -0.15 17.20
C TYR A 105 -27.64 1.01 17.94
N ASP A 106 -26.35 1.24 17.70
CA ASP A 106 -25.65 2.38 18.28
C ASP A 106 -25.96 3.70 17.54
N LEU A 107 -26.87 4.51 18.08
CA LEU A 107 -27.20 5.85 17.57
C LEU A 107 -26.03 6.85 17.61
N LYS A 108 -24.96 6.57 18.34
CA LYS A 108 -23.76 7.41 18.47
C LYS A 108 -22.55 6.83 17.73
N ILE A 109 -22.79 5.90 16.79
CA ILE A 109 -21.77 5.25 15.97
C ILE A 109 -20.76 6.29 15.43
N GLN A 110 -19.48 5.98 15.58
CA GLN A 110 -18.40 6.85 15.12
C GLN A 110 -17.59 6.15 14.05
N TYR A 111 -17.00 6.97 13.20
CA TYR A 111 -16.09 6.51 12.16
C TYR A 111 -14.74 7.20 12.32
N PRO A 112 -13.64 6.60 11.83
CA PRO A 112 -12.36 7.28 11.78
C PRO A 112 -12.50 8.52 10.89
N GLU A 113 -11.94 9.63 11.34
CA GLU A 113 -11.86 10.84 10.51
C GLU A 113 -11.19 10.52 9.17
N PRO A 114 -11.67 11.02 8.02
CA PRO A 114 -11.00 10.76 6.75
C PRO A 114 -9.52 11.14 6.75
N LEU A 115 -8.72 10.48 5.91
CA LEU A 115 -7.30 10.82 5.75
C LEU A 115 -7.09 12.22 5.13
N VAL A 116 -8.09 12.71 4.39
CA VAL A 116 -8.10 14.04 3.79
C VAL A 116 -9.16 14.88 4.49
N PRO A 117 -8.78 16.02 5.10
CA PRO A 117 -9.74 16.90 5.76
C PRO A 117 -10.59 17.64 4.72
N ARG A 118 -11.80 18.05 5.12
CA ARG A 118 -12.80 18.61 4.20
C ARG A 118 -12.37 19.88 3.46
N ASN A 119 -11.52 20.70 4.09
CA ASN A 119 -10.96 21.91 3.47
C ASN A 119 -9.95 21.61 2.36
N LEU A 120 -9.48 20.36 2.25
CA LEU A 120 -8.64 19.86 1.15
C LEU A 120 -9.42 18.98 0.16
N CYS A 121 -10.77 19.00 0.21
CA CYS A 121 -11.62 18.36 -0.79
C CYS A 121 -12.18 19.38 -1.77
N PHE A 122 -11.84 19.23 -3.05
CA PHE A 122 -12.19 20.14 -4.14
C PHE A 122 -13.12 19.47 -5.14
N GLY A 123 -14.01 20.27 -5.73
CA GLY A 123 -14.85 19.86 -6.84
C GLY A 123 -14.19 20.23 -8.15
N ALA A 124 -13.99 19.26 -9.03
CA ALA A 124 -13.73 19.52 -10.43
C ALA A 124 -15.07 19.70 -11.16
N HIS A 125 -15.17 20.74 -11.98
CA HIS A 125 -16.39 21.05 -12.70
C HIS A 125 -16.43 20.24 -14.00
N GLU A 126 -16.96 19.03 -13.89
CA GLU A 126 -17.16 18.11 -15.01
C GLU A 126 -18.28 17.11 -14.70
N ARG A 127 -18.79 16.43 -15.73
CA ARG A 127 -19.72 15.32 -15.53
C ARG A 127 -19.76 14.39 -16.74
N ILE A 128 -19.58 13.10 -16.47
CA ILE A 128 -19.78 12.00 -17.43
C ILE A 128 -20.91 11.12 -16.90
N THR A 129 -21.78 10.61 -17.78
CA THR A 129 -22.84 9.66 -17.40
C THR A 129 -22.32 8.23 -17.28
N ALA A 130 -23.15 7.32 -16.75
CA ALA A 130 -22.84 5.89 -16.71
C ALA A 130 -22.66 5.26 -18.11
N ASP A 131 -23.22 5.89 -19.14
CA ASP A 131 -23.11 5.47 -20.54
C ASP A 131 -21.96 6.16 -21.31
N GLY A 132 -21.30 7.14 -20.68
CA GLY A 132 -20.11 7.80 -21.22
C GLY A 132 -20.37 9.12 -21.94
N GLU A 133 -21.61 9.61 -21.92
CA GLU A 133 -21.95 10.93 -22.42
C GLU A 133 -21.36 12.01 -21.51
N ILE A 134 -20.72 13.01 -22.12
CA ILE A 134 -20.20 14.17 -21.39
C ILE A 134 -21.35 15.18 -21.26
N ILE A 135 -21.90 15.30 -20.05
CA ILE A 135 -22.90 16.33 -19.72
C ILE A 135 -22.21 17.69 -19.54
N THR A 136 -21.10 17.68 -18.80
CA THR A 136 -20.31 18.88 -18.50
C THR A 136 -18.86 18.59 -18.86
N PRO A 137 -18.29 19.28 -19.87
CA PRO A 137 -16.87 19.19 -20.18
C PRO A 137 -16.02 19.58 -18.97
N LEU A 138 -14.81 19.04 -18.88
CA LEU A 138 -13.87 19.41 -17.82
C LEU A 138 -13.46 20.89 -17.95
N ASP A 139 -13.69 21.65 -16.89
CA ASP A 139 -13.18 23.02 -16.75
C ASP A 139 -11.69 23.00 -16.38
N GLU A 140 -10.83 23.00 -17.42
CA GLU A 140 -9.37 22.92 -17.23
C GLU A 140 -8.79 24.11 -16.46
N ASP A 141 -9.36 25.31 -16.62
CA ASP A 141 -8.85 26.52 -15.96
C ASP A 141 -9.05 26.44 -14.45
N LYS A 142 -10.20 25.93 -13.99
CA LYS A 142 -10.41 25.65 -12.56
C LYS A 142 -9.46 24.59 -12.03
N VAL A 143 -9.18 23.53 -12.80
CA VAL A 143 -8.22 22.50 -12.39
C VAL A 143 -6.81 23.10 -12.25
N ARG A 144 -6.39 23.97 -13.20
CA ARG A 144 -5.11 24.68 -13.11
C ARG A 144 -5.06 25.60 -11.88
N ALA A 145 -6.15 26.28 -11.57
CA ALA A 145 -6.24 27.12 -10.37
C ALA A 145 -6.12 26.29 -9.07
N ILE A 146 -6.78 25.13 -8.99
CA ILE A 146 -6.63 24.19 -7.88
C ILE A 146 -5.18 23.72 -7.76
N ALA A 147 -4.55 23.31 -8.86
CA ALA A 147 -3.15 22.86 -8.86
C ALA A 147 -2.19 23.95 -8.38
N ALA A 148 -2.35 25.19 -8.84
CA ALA A 148 -1.55 26.32 -8.41
C ALA A 148 -1.73 26.61 -6.91
N HIS A 149 -2.98 26.62 -6.44
CA HIS A 149 -3.31 26.84 -5.03
C HIS A 149 -2.71 25.77 -4.13
N LEU A 150 -2.83 24.49 -4.48
CA LEU A 150 -2.27 23.39 -3.71
C LEU A 150 -0.74 23.44 -3.64
N ARG A 151 -0.09 23.84 -4.74
CA ARG A 151 1.36 24.04 -4.79
C ARG A 151 1.79 25.17 -3.85
N GLU A 152 1.09 26.29 -3.85
CA GLU A 152 1.34 27.43 -2.94
C GLU A 152 1.10 27.06 -1.48
N ALA A 153 0.11 26.22 -1.20
CA ALA A 153 -0.18 25.69 0.12
C ALA A 153 0.82 24.60 0.59
N GLY A 154 1.79 24.21 -0.25
CA GLY A 154 2.79 23.20 0.09
C GLY A 154 2.30 21.76 0.06
N ILE A 155 1.10 21.51 -0.48
CA ILE A 155 0.54 20.15 -0.63
C ILE A 155 1.37 19.37 -1.64
N ARG A 156 1.68 18.11 -1.30
CA ARG A 156 2.59 17.26 -2.08
C ARG A 156 1.93 16.06 -2.75
N SER A 157 0.65 15.82 -2.47
CA SER A 157 -0.07 14.67 -2.99
C SER A 157 -1.54 15.00 -3.25
N VAL A 158 -2.10 14.41 -4.31
CA VAL A 158 -3.50 14.56 -4.71
C VAL A 158 -4.09 13.21 -5.11
N ALA A 159 -5.26 12.90 -4.56
CA ALA A 159 -6.13 11.82 -5.03
C ALA A 159 -7.22 12.41 -5.93
N VAL A 160 -7.44 11.82 -7.10
CA VAL A 160 -8.52 12.20 -8.02
C VAL A 160 -9.48 11.02 -8.17
N CYS A 161 -10.76 11.23 -7.84
CA CYS A 161 -11.81 10.23 -8.04
C CYS A 161 -13.06 10.89 -8.61
N LEU A 162 -13.20 10.84 -9.94
CA LEU A 162 -14.40 11.34 -10.61
C LEU A 162 -15.44 10.22 -10.76
N LEU A 163 -16.71 10.59 -10.89
CA LEU A 163 -17.76 9.61 -11.14
C LEU A 163 -17.58 8.97 -12.52
N HIS A 164 -17.83 7.66 -12.58
CA HIS A 164 -17.69 6.83 -13.79
C HIS A 164 -16.29 6.77 -14.43
N ALA A 165 -15.26 7.36 -13.81
CA ALA A 165 -13.88 7.33 -14.31
C ALA A 165 -13.28 5.91 -14.40
N TYR A 166 -13.83 4.94 -13.67
CA TYR A 166 -13.47 3.52 -13.79
C TYR A 166 -13.73 2.96 -15.21
N LYS A 167 -14.66 3.57 -15.97
CA LYS A 167 -15.01 3.18 -17.35
C LYS A 167 -14.60 4.25 -18.36
N TYR A 168 -14.70 5.52 -18.00
CA TYR A 168 -14.42 6.68 -18.87
C TYR A 168 -13.37 7.59 -18.23
N PRO A 169 -12.07 7.22 -18.32
CA PRO A 169 -11.00 7.83 -17.53
C PRO A 169 -10.53 9.19 -18.07
N GLN A 170 -11.04 9.65 -19.21
CA GLN A 170 -10.44 10.78 -19.95
C GLN A 170 -10.31 12.07 -19.13
N HIS A 171 -11.30 12.42 -18.29
CA HIS A 171 -11.21 13.62 -17.45
C HIS A 171 -10.21 13.47 -16.31
N GLU A 172 -10.11 12.28 -15.69
CA GLU A 172 -9.07 12.04 -14.67
C GLU A 172 -7.67 12.10 -15.27
N GLN A 173 -7.47 11.47 -16.43
CA GLN A 173 -6.19 11.52 -17.14
C GLN A 173 -5.81 12.96 -17.47
N ARG A 174 -6.78 13.76 -17.95
CA ARG A 174 -6.56 15.17 -18.25
C ARG A 174 -6.20 15.97 -17.00
N ILE A 175 -6.85 15.74 -15.86
CA ILE A 175 -6.46 16.36 -14.59
C ILE A 175 -5.01 15.99 -14.24
N GLY A 176 -4.61 14.73 -14.39
CA GLY A 176 -3.23 14.29 -14.17
C GLY A 176 -2.21 15.05 -15.04
N GLU A 177 -2.50 15.23 -16.33
CA GLU A 177 -1.66 15.99 -17.25
C GLU A 177 -1.56 17.48 -16.85
N LEU A 178 -2.67 18.08 -16.44
CA LEU A 178 -2.72 19.48 -16.00
C LEU A 178 -1.86 19.68 -14.74
N PHE A 179 -1.97 18.78 -13.76
CA PHE A 179 -1.12 18.78 -12.57
C PHE A 179 0.35 18.61 -12.93
N ALA A 180 0.70 17.68 -13.82
CA ALA A 180 2.08 17.51 -14.27
C ALA A 180 2.65 18.80 -14.89
N SER A 181 1.82 19.58 -15.60
CA SER A 181 2.24 20.85 -16.21
C SER A 181 2.35 22.03 -15.24
N VAL A 182 1.45 22.14 -14.25
CA VAL A 182 1.37 23.32 -13.36
C VAL A 182 2.10 23.07 -12.04
N ALA A 183 2.04 21.86 -11.52
CA ALA A 183 2.53 21.46 -10.21
C ALA A 183 3.16 20.06 -10.27
N GLY A 184 4.14 19.88 -11.16
CA GLY A 184 4.77 18.57 -11.45
C GLY A 184 5.53 17.95 -10.27
N ASP A 185 5.66 18.67 -9.17
CA ASP A 185 6.23 18.24 -7.91
C ASP A 185 5.19 17.61 -6.95
N ILE A 186 3.90 17.71 -7.28
CA ILE A 186 2.79 17.06 -6.60
C ILE A 186 2.56 15.67 -7.20
N SER A 187 2.53 14.64 -6.36
CA SER A 187 2.16 13.29 -6.79
C SER A 187 0.66 13.17 -7.00
N VAL A 188 0.22 12.62 -8.13
CA VAL A 188 -1.20 12.45 -8.45
C VAL A 188 -1.56 10.97 -8.56
N SER A 189 -2.54 10.54 -7.78
CA SER A 189 -3.16 9.22 -7.88
C SER A 189 -4.54 9.33 -8.52
N LEU A 190 -4.69 8.74 -9.71
CA LEU A 190 -5.95 8.68 -10.43
C LEU A 190 -6.72 7.42 -10.06
N SER A 191 -7.99 7.54 -9.71
CA SER A 191 -8.81 6.41 -9.30
C SER A 191 -8.96 5.36 -10.41
N SER A 192 -9.03 5.81 -11.66
CA SER A 192 -9.07 4.99 -12.86
C SER A 192 -7.79 4.18 -13.12
N SER A 193 -6.68 4.51 -12.45
CA SER A 193 -5.43 3.72 -12.50
C SER A 193 -5.24 2.87 -11.25
N VAL A 194 -5.58 3.41 -10.07
CA VAL A 194 -5.38 2.73 -8.78
C VAL A 194 -6.41 1.62 -8.56
N CYS A 195 -7.69 1.93 -8.77
CA CYS A 195 -8.83 1.06 -8.51
C CYS A 195 -9.95 1.34 -9.55
N PRO A 196 -9.84 0.82 -10.79
CA PRO A 196 -10.83 1.02 -11.84
C PRO A 196 -12.10 0.19 -11.65
N GLU A 197 -12.78 0.37 -10.52
CA GLU A 197 -14.01 -0.34 -10.18
C GLU A 197 -15.18 0.61 -9.90
N VAL A 198 -16.40 0.11 -10.10
CA VAL A 198 -17.63 0.80 -9.70
C VAL A 198 -17.73 0.94 -8.18
N ARG A 199 -18.57 1.89 -7.72
CA ARG A 199 -18.73 2.39 -6.34
C ARG A 199 -17.64 3.39 -5.95
N GLU A 200 -18.04 4.66 -5.93
CA GLU A 200 -17.19 5.83 -5.76
C GLU A 200 -16.57 5.95 -4.37
N PHE A 201 -17.29 5.61 -3.29
CA PHE A 201 -16.77 5.75 -1.94
C PHE A 201 -15.56 4.83 -1.69
N ASP A 202 -15.70 3.53 -1.94
CA ASP A 202 -14.61 2.56 -1.75
C ASP A 202 -13.43 2.85 -2.69
N ARG A 203 -13.73 3.24 -3.93
CA ARG A 203 -12.71 3.67 -4.91
C ARG A 203 -11.98 4.93 -4.44
N ALA A 204 -12.69 5.94 -3.93
CA ALA A 204 -12.12 7.16 -3.39
C ALA A 204 -11.26 6.88 -2.16
N SER A 205 -11.76 6.09 -1.20
CA SER A 205 -11.03 5.65 -0.01
C SER A 205 -9.71 4.97 -0.38
N THR A 206 -9.75 4.04 -1.34
CA THR A 206 -8.55 3.35 -1.87
C THR A 206 -7.57 4.31 -2.53
N THR A 207 -8.07 5.21 -3.38
CA THR A 207 -7.24 6.19 -4.11
C THR A 207 -6.60 7.20 -3.17
N VAL A 208 -7.32 7.61 -2.13
CA VAL A 208 -6.83 8.49 -1.07
C VAL A 208 -5.74 7.80 -0.26
N ALA A 209 -5.95 6.57 0.20
CA ALA A 209 -4.91 5.82 0.91
C ALA A 209 -3.64 5.64 0.06
N ASN A 210 -3.80 5.42 -1.25
CA ASN A 210 -2.69 5.38 -2.19
C ASN A 210 -1.95 6.72 -2.26
N ALA A 211 -2.67 7.81 -2.54
CA ALA A 211 -2.08 9.15 -2.64
C ALA A 211 -1.37 9.56 -1.34
N TYR A 212 -1.97 9.24 -0.19
CA TYR A 212 -1.46 9.55 1.13
C TYR A 212 -0.11 8.89 1.43
N THR A 213 0.16 7.74 0.82
CA THR A 213 1.38 6.95 1.06
C THR A 213 2.36 6.95 -0.11
N GLN A 214 1.93 7.36 -1.32
CA GLN A 214 2.72 7.36 -2.55
C GLN A 214 4.04 8.14 -2.44
N PRO A 215 4.09 9.40 -1.96
CA PRO A 215 5.36 10.12 -1.93
C PRO A 215 6.35 9.54 -0.91
N LEU A 216 5.87 8.89 0.16
CA LEU A 216 6.72 8.17 1.10
C LEU A 216 7.34 6.95 0.43
N MET A 217 6.53 6.15 -0.26
CA MET A 217 7.00 4.95 -0.93
C MET A 217 7.97 5.26 -2.08
N VAL A 218 7.69 6.30 -2.88
CA VAL A 218 8.62 6.77 -3.93
C VAL A 218 9.99 7.08 -3.34
N ARG A 219 10.05 7.91 -2.28
CA ARG A 219 11.32 8.25 -1.62
C ARG A 219 12.04 7.02 -1.06
N HIS A 220 11.29 6.10 -0.46
CA HIS A 220 11.83 4.88 0.15
C HIS A 220 12.42 3.94 -0.90
N VAL A 221 11.67 3.64 -1.96
CA VAL A 221 12.10 2.80 -3.07
C VAL A 221 13.31 3.41 -3.78
N ASP A 222 13.24 4.69 -4.15
CA ASP A 222 14.32 5.37 -4.83
C ASP A 222 15.61 5.39 -3.99
N HIS A 223 15.49 5.57 -2.68
CA HIS A 223 16.65 5.52 -1.78
C HIS A 223 17.27 4.14 -1.74
N LEU A 224 16.46 3.09 -1.55
CA LEU A 224 16.94 1.70 -1.55
C LEU A 224 17.59 1.33 -2.88
N GLU A 225 16.97 1.61 -4.02
CA GLU A 225 17.53 1.25 -5.33
C GLU A 225 18.86 1.96 -5.61
N ARG A 226 18.99 3.24 -5.24
CA ARG A 226 20.27 3.96 -5.34
C ARG A 226 21.36 3.33 -4.47
N GLU A 227 21.03 2.99 -3.23
CA GLU A 227 21.99 2.43 -2.29
C GLU A 227 22.38 0.98 -2.61
N LEU A 228 21.45 0.19 -3.14
CA LEU A 228 21.70 -1.14 -3.68
C LEU A 228 22.59 -1.09 -4.93
N SER A 229 22.34 -0.14 -5.83
CA SER A 229 23.16 0.06 -7.03
C SER A 229 24.61 0.40 -6.67
N LYS A 230 24.84 1.25 -5.66
CA LYS A 230 26.19 1.57 -5.15
C LYS A 230 26.92 0.34 -4.60
N ARG A 231 26.19 -0.66 -4.12
CA ARG A 231 26.72 -1.94 -3.61
C ARG A 231 26.92 -2.99 -4.71
N GLY A 232 26.72 -2.62 -5.97
CA GLY A 232 26.86 -3.54 -7.11
C GLY A 232 25.71 -4.56 -7.20
N VAL A 233 24.61 -4.34 -6.48
CA VAL A 233 23.40 -5.16 -6.65
C VAL A 233 22.70 -4.71 -7.93
N THR A 234 22.79 -5.53 -8.97
CA THR A 234 22.16 -5.30 -10.28
C THR A 234 20.83 -6.04 -10.45
N GLY A 235 20.46 -6.87 -9.47
CA GLY A 235 19.18 -7.58 -9.44
C GLY A 235 18.00 -6.63 -9.27
N GLN A 236 16.86 -7.00 -9.85
CA GLN A 236 15.62 -6.26 -9.67
C GLN A 236 15.12 -6.39 -8.23
N LEU A 237 14.76 -5.25 -7.61
CA LEU A 237 14.01 -5.23 -6.36
C LEU A 237 12.52 -5.46 -6.64
N LEU A 238 12.00 -6.53 -6.07
CA LEU A 238 10.59 -6.91 -6.14
C LEU A 238 9.94 -6.74 -4.77
N TRP A 239 8.68 -6.32 -4.75
CA TRP A 239 7.93 -6.02 -3.53
C TRP A 239 6.75 -6.96 -3.37
N MET A 240 6.62 -7.59 -2.21
CA MET A 240 5.47 -8.40 -1.85
C MET A 240 4.20 -7.55 -1.80
N THR A 241 3.13 -8.04 -2.41
CA THR A 241 1.80 -7.41 -2.36
C THR A 241 0.91 -8.10 -1.33
N SER A 242 -0.14 -7.40 -0.91
CA SER A 242 -1.18 -7.94 -0.01
C SER A 242 -1.78 -9.25 -0.54
N SER A 243 -1.80 -9.45 -1.86
CA SER A 243 -2.33 -10.64 -2.53
C SER A 243 -1.39 -11.86 -2.53
N GLY A 244 -0.20 -11.75 -1.95
CA GLY A 244 0.81 -12.81 -1.95
C GLY A 244 1.65 -12.92 -3.23
N GLY A 245 1.51 -11.96 -4.14
CA GLY A 245 2.35 -11.85 -5.34
C GLY A 245 3.50 -10.87 -5.13
N VAL A 246 4.34 -10.68 -6.16
CA VAL A 246 5.40 -9.67 -6.14
C VAL A 246 5.32 -8.73 -7.33
N VAL A 247 5.70 -7.47 -7.14
CA VAL A 247 5.70 -6.43 -8.17
C VAL A 247 7.03 -5.67 -8.22
N PRO A 248 7.43 -5.12 -9.37
CA PRO A 248 8.61 -4.23 -9.44
C PRO A 248 8.47 -2.98 -8.58
N SER A 249 9.60 -2.43 -8.13
CA SER A 249 9.74 -1.12 -7.48
C SER A 249 8.90 0.00 -8.12
N SER A 250 8.88 0.09 -9.45
CA SER A 250 8.09 1.12 -10.17
C SER A 250 6.59 1.01 -9.92
N THR A 251 6.07 -0.22 -9.79
CA THR A 251 4.66 -0.47 -9.45
C THR A 251 4.42 -0.25 -7.96
N ALA A 252 5.34 -0.72 -7.10
CA ALA A 252 5.27 -0.53 -5.65
C ALA A 252 5.23 0.97 -5.27
N ALA A 253 6.05 1.78 -5.92
CA ALA A 253 6.09 3.23 -5.73
C ALA A 253 4.83 3.93 -6.30
N ARG A 254 4.29 3.45 -7.42
CA ARG A 254 3.09 4.05 -8.04
C ARG A 254 1.79 3.70 -7.29
N VAL A 255 1.66 2.47 -6.83
CA VAL A 255 0.42 1.95 -6.21
C VAL A 255 0.72 1.29 -4.84
N PRO A 256 1.29 2.03 -3.87
CA PRO A 256 1.71 1.47 -2.58
C PRO A 256 0.56 0.89 -1.74
N VAL A 257 -0.69 1.28 -1.98
CA VAL A 257 -1.84 0.73 -1.25
C VAL A 257 -1.91 -0.80 -1.34
N ARG A 258 -1.34 -1.40 -2.40
CA ARG A 258 -1.23 -2.86 -2.60
C ARG A 258 -0.14 -3.54 -1.76
N LEU A 259 0.62 -2.79 -0.97
CA LEU A 259 1.69 -3.30 -0.09
C LEU A 259 1.24 -3.33 1.38
N ILE A 260 0.03 -2.85 1.67
CA ILE A 260 -0.58 -2.94 3.00
C ILE A 260 -0.67 -4.43 3.38
N GLU A 261 -0.20 -4.81 4.57
CA GLU A 261 -0.14 -6.22 5.00
C GLU A 261 0.75 -7.12 4.12
N SER A 262 1.77 -6.58 3.45
CA SER A 262 2.68 -7.38 2.59
C SER A 262 3.49 -8.43 3.36
N GLY A 263 4.03 -8.11 4.54
CA GLY A 263 4.80 -9.07 5.36
C GLY A 263 3.99 -10.31 5.77
N PRO A 264 2.81 -10.14 6.39
CA PRO A 264 1.92 -11.25 6.74
C PRO A 264 1.45 -12.06 5.54
N ALA A 265 1.23 -11.41 4.38
CA ALA A 265 0.92 -12.10 3.14
C ALA A 265 2.07 -13.05 2.72
N ALA A 266 3.33 -12.63 2.86
CA ALA A 266 4.50 -13.50 2.64
C ALA A 266 4.49 -14.71 3.58
N GLY A 267 4.17 -14.50 4.87
CA GLY A 267 4.05 -15.57 5.86
C GLY A 267 2.95 -16.59 5.52
N ALA A 268 1.80 -16.12 5.04
CA ALA A 268 0.72 -17.00 4.56
C ALA A 268 1.13 -17.80 3.31
N VAL A 269 1.84 -17.19 2.36
CA VAL A 269 2.37 -17.89 1.18
C VAL A 269 3.39 -18.95 1.59
N ALA A 270 4.29 -18.64 2.52
CA ALA A 270 5.27 -19.59 3.04
C ALA A 270 4.59 -20.76 3.78
N ALA A 271 3.59 -20.48 4.63
CA ALA A 271 2.83 -21.52 5.32
C ALA A 271 2.09 -22.45 4.35
N ALA A 272 1.54 -21.92 3.26
CA ALA A 272 0.94 -22.72 2.20
C ALA A 272 1.97 -23.62 1.49
N ASP A 273 3.17 -23.12 1.25
CA ASP A 273 4.25 -23.92 0.67
C ASP A 273 4.67 -25.07 1.60
N TYR A 274 4.93 -24.77 2.87
CA TYR A 274 5.27 -25.78 3.88
C TYR A 274 4.17 -26.82 4.07
N ALA A 275 2.90 -26.41 4.05
CA ALA A 275 1.77 -27.34 4.12
C ALA A 275 1.80 -28.35 2.98
N ARG A 276 2.03 -27.89 1.73
CA ARG A 276 2.14 -28.76 0.56
C ARG A 276 3.31 -29.74 0.69
N THR A 277 4.46 -29.29 1.17
CA THR A 277 5.63 -30.16 1.39
C THR A 277 5.40 -31.18 2.50
N ALA A 278 4.65 -30.82 3.55
CA ALA A 278 4.28 -31.70 4.64
C ALA A 278 3.15 -32.68 4.30
N GLY A 279 2.50 -32.54 3.13
CA GLY A 279 1.31 -33.32 2.78
C GLY A 279 0.05 -32.88 3.52
N GLU A 280 0.06 -31.69 4.12
CA GLU A 280 -1.07 -31.12 4.84
C GLU A 280 -1.96 -30.31 3.91
N HIS A 281 -3.25 -30.65 3.90
CA HIS A 281 -4.20 -30.01 2.99
C HIS A 281 -4.80 -28.73 3.57
N SER A 282 -4.94 -28.60 4.89
CA SER A 282 -5.55 -27.42 5.52
C SER A 282 -4.76 -27.00 6.74
N VAL A 283 -4.23 -25.78 6.71
CA VAL A 283 -3.43 -25.24 7.82
C VAL A 283 -3.94 -23.87 8.26
N LEU A 284 -3.65 -23.53 9.50
CA LEU A 284 -3.84 -22.21 10.05
C LEU A 284 -2.44 -21.60 10.25
N SER A 285 -2.12 -20.55 9.49
CA SER A 285 -0.93 -19.76 9.75
C SER A 285 -1.21 -18.80 10.90
N PHE A 286 -0.30 -18.75 11.87
CA PHE A 286 -0.34 -17.87 13.03
C PHE A 286 1.00 -17.15 13.14
N ASP A 287 0.98 -15.84 12.91
CA ASP A 287 2.13 -14.96 13.04
C ASP A 287 1.89 -13.99 14.20
N MET A 288 2.77 -14.00 15.20
CA MET A 288 2.65 -13.16 16.38
C MET A 288 3.86 -12.25 16.50
N GLY A 289 3.62 -10.96 16.31
CA GLY A 289 4.59 -9.90 16.54
C GLY A 289 4.54 -9.34 17.96
N GLY A 290 5.24 -8.21 18.17
CA GLY A 290 5.27 -7.52 19.47
C GLY A 290 3.92 -6.91 19.87
N THR A 291 3.13 -6.45 18.90
CA THR A 291 1.89 -5.66 19.13
C THR A 291 0.64 -6.32 18.57
N THR A 292 0.76 -7.16 17.55
CA THR A 292 -0.37 -7.78 16.84
C THR A 292 -0.08 -9.22 16.50
N ALA A 293 -1.14 -10.02 16.38
CA ALA A 293 -1.11 -11.37 15.87
C ALA A 293 -2.02 -11.49 14.65
N LYS A 294 -1.61 -12.27 13.66
CA LYS A 294 -2.29 -12.43 12.39
C LYS A 294 -2.53 -13.90 12.11
N LEU A 295 -3.75 -14.21 11.72
CA LEU A 295 -4.21 -15.55 11.42
C LEU A 295 -4.68 -15.64 9.99
N CYS A 296 -4.21 -16.65 9.26
CA CYS A 296 -4.66 -16.97 7.92
C CYS A 296 -5.09 -18.43 7.84
N LEU A 297 -6.34 -18.67 7.48
CA LEU A 297 -6.80 -20.01 7.12
C LEU A 297 -6.38 -20.32 5.68
N ILE A 298 -5.71 -21.45 5.48
CA ILE A 298 -5.18 -21.89 4.19
C ILE A 298 -5.78 -23.25 3.85
N PRO A 299 -6.99 -23.28 3.26
CA PRO A 299 -7.60 -24.52 2.79
C PRO A 299 -6.94 -24.98 1.49
N ASN A 300 -6.80 -26.29 1.33
CA ASN A 300 -6.22 -26.95 0.15
C ASN A 300 -4.84 -26.41 -0.27
N GLY A 301 -4.02 -25.97 0.70
CA GLY A 301 -2.70 -25.38 0.44
C GLY A 301 -2.74 -24.08 -0.37
N GLN A 302 -3.88 -23.37 -0.40
CA GLN A 302 -4.04 -22.10 -1.10
C GLN A 302 -4.59 -21.02 -0.16
N PRO A 303 -3.85 -19.92 0.08
CA PRO A 303 -4.38 -18.79 0.82
C PRO A 303 -5.61 -18.20 0.13
N MET A 304 -6.66 -17.91 0.90
CA MET A 304 -7.87 -17.29 0.36
C MET A 304 -7.60 -15.83 0.01
N ILE A 305 -8.00 -15.40 -1.18
CA ILE A 305 -7.87 -13.99 -1.61
C ILE A 305 -9.24 -13.31 -1.47
N ALA A 306 -9.25 -12.17 -0.80
CA ALA A 306 -10.37 -11.23 -0.76
C ALA A 306 -10.09 -10.04 -1.69
N ASN A 307 -11.14 -9.44 -2.27
CA ASN A 307 -11.03 -8.26 -3.11
C ASN A 307 -11.20 -6.94 -2.33
N GLU A 308 -11.37 -7.04 -1.01
CA GLU A 308 -11.58 -5.93 -0.11
C GLU A 308 -10.75 -6.15 1.16
N LEU A 309 -10.12 -5.09 1.62
CA LEU A 309 -9.44 -5.00 2.91
C LEU A 309 -10.02 -3.81 3.68
N GLU A 310 -10.00 -3.88 5.00
CA GLU A 310 -10.41 -2.76 5.84
C GLU A 310 -9.30 -2.44 6.84
N VAL A 311 -8.87 -1.19 6.87
CA VAL A 311 -7.78 -0.71 7.73
C VAL A 311 -8.27 0.37 8.69
N ALA A 312 -7.53 0.63 9.77
CA ALA A 312 -7.84 1.65 10.77
C ALA A 312 -9.27 1.55 11.31
N ARG A 313 -9.70 0.34 11.69
CA ARG A 313 -11.02 0.10 12.30
C ARG A 313 -11.20 0.93 13.56
N TYR A 314 -12.33 1.66 13.67
CA TYR A 314 -12.68 2.39 14.87
C TYR A 314 -12.96 1.43 16.04
N GLU A 315 -13.74 0.37 15.78
CA GLU A 315 -14.01 -0.69 16.75
C GLU A 315 -13.33 -2.00 16.34
N ARG A 316 -12.61 -2.61 17.30
CA ARG A 316 -11.95 -3.91 17.08
C ARG A 316 -12.99 -4.96 16.70
N PHE A 317 -12.68 -5.76 15.68
CA PHE A 317 -13.53 -6.85 15.16
C PHE A 317 -14.91 -6.43 14.60
N ARG A 318 -15.17 -5.13 14.38
CA ARG A 318 -16.38 -4.66 13.69
C ARG A 318 -16.06 -4.27 12.25
N LYS A 319 -16.39 -5.17 11.31
CA LYS A 319 -16.31 -4.89 9.86
C LYS A 319 -17.21 -3.71 9.51
N GLY A 320 -16.69 -2.78 8.72
CA GLY A 320 -17.34 -1.54 8.29
C GLY A 320 -17.00 -0.32 9.14
N SER A 321 -16.23 -0.47 10.22
CA SER A 321 -15.84 0.63 11.10
C SER A 321 -14.57 1.36 10.67
N GLY A 322 -13.79 0.81 9.74
CA GLY A 322 -12.54 1.37 9.24
C GLY A 322 -12.67 2.06 7.87
N PHE A 323 -11.52 2.22 7.20
CA PHE A 323 -11.41 2.62 5.80
C PHE A 323 -11.50 1.38 4.90
N PRO A 324 -12.49 1.30 3.99
CA PRO A 324 -12.51 0.23 3.01
C PRO A 324 -11.47 0.48 1.92
N LEU A 325 -10.76 -0.57 1.53
CA LEU A 325 -9.77 -0.58 0.47
C LEU A 325 -10.12 -1.69 -0.52
N LYS A 326 -10.37 -1.32 -1.78
CA LYS A 326 -10.60 -2.24 -2.90
C LYS A 326 -9.28 -2.70 -3.49
N ILE A 327 -8.63 -3.58 -2.75
CA ILE A 327 -7.38 -4.23 -3.15
C ILE A 327 -7.50 -5.74 -2.93
N GLN A 328 -6.85 -6.51 -3.79
CA GLN A 328 -6.69 -7.94 -3.57
C GLN A 328 -5.73 -8.16 -2.40
N SER A 329 -6.18 -8.89 -1.39
CA SER A 329 -5.42 -9.22 -0.20
C SER A 329 -5.65 -10.66 0.21
N ILE A 330 -4.64 -11.31 0.78
CA ILE A 330 -4.82 -12.58 1.47
C ILE A 330 -5.74 -12.30 2.67
N HIS A 331 -6.80 -13.10 2.78
CA HIS A 331 -7.80 -12.94 3.80
C HIS A 331 -7.24 -13.37 5.16
N MET A 332 -6.98 -12.38 6.01
CA MET A 332 -6.38 -12.55 7.32
C MET A 332 -7.24 -11.93 8.42
N ILE A 333 -7.19 -12.53 9.60
CA ILE A 333 -7.77 -11.98 10.82
C ILE A 333 -6.63 -11.40 11.63
N GLU A 334 -6.74 -10.12 11.98
CA GLU A 334 -5.83 -9.46 12.88
C GLU A 334 -6.39 -9.42 14.30
N ILE A 335 -5.54 -9.76 15.28
CA ILE A 335 -5.81 -9.67 16.70
C ILE A 335 -4.83 -8.63 17.27
N GLY A 336 -5.37 -7.57 17.90
CA GLY A 336 -4.59 -6.52 18.55
C GLY A 336 -4.04 -6.92 19.92
N ALA A 337 -3.40 -8.09 19.99
CA ALA A 337 -2.67 -8.63 21.13
C ALA A 337 -1.38 -9.28 20.60
N GLY A 338 -0.25 -9.08 21.29
CA GLY A 338 1.07 -9.54 20.86
C GLY A 338 1.97 -9.86 22.04
N GLY A 339 3.25 -10.16 21.79
CA GLY A 339 4.17 -10.56 22.85
C GLY A 339 4.44 -9.50 23.94
N GLY A 340 4.16 -8.22 23.66
CA GLY A 340 4.34 -7.11 24.61
C GLY A 340 3.05 -6.55 25.22
N SER A 341 1.89 -7.15 24.95
CA SER A 341 0.57 -6.69 25.42
C SER A 341 0.17 -7.23 26.78
#